data_AF-A0A157SVW0-F1
#
_entry.id   AF-A0A157SVW0-F1
#
_cell.length_a   1.000
_cell.length_b   1.000
_cell.length_c   1.000
_cell.angle_alpha   90.00
_cell.angle_beta   90.00
_cell.angle_gamma   90.00
#
_symmetry.space_group_name_H-M   'P 1'
#
loop_
_entity.id
_entity.type
_entity.pdbx_description
1 polymer ?
#
loop_
_entity_poly.entity_id
_entity_poly.type
_entity_poly.pdbx_seq_one_letter_code
_entity_poly.pdbx_strand_id
1 'polypeptide(L)'
;MARKSSIRRLPDEVRAYIEARIAQGACTLDELIADLRERFPAQDAAGELPSRSAVHRYGQQLERRLSAIRASTEAARLIRAQAGDREDARSEALTAMIQSELFESIMALQEATDEDVKPDERIGLLSAAAKNIATLTRSSVTLKKFQVEAEERARRELLAQQEMNLQQVAKARGMDAEQVDFWRREFLGIHAP
;
A
#
# COMPACT_ATOMS: atom_id res chain seq x y z
N MET A 1 -10.44 -30.27 -4.22
CA MET A 1 -10.54 -28.86 -4.68
C MET A 1 -11.87 -28.30 -4.24
N ALA A 2 -11.90 -27.18 -3.49
CA ALA A 2 -13.14 -26.54 -3.08
C ALA A 2 -13.98 -26.15 -4.32
N ARG A 3 -15.26 -26.50 -4.34
CA ARG A 3 -16.19 -26.16 -5.43
C ARG A 3 -16.23 -24.64 -5.58
N LYS A 4 -16.06 -24.13 -6.81
CA LYS A 4 -16.27 -22.69 -7.13
C LYS A 4 -17.67 -22.29 -6.63
N SER A 5 -17.77 -21.12 -5.98
CA SER A 5 -19.04 -20.59 -5.45
C SER A 5 -20.13 -20.62 -6.53
N SER A 6 -21.33 -21.09 -6.16
CA SER A 6 -22.51 -21.06 -7.04
C SER A 6 -22.84 -19.64 -7.51
N ILE A 7 -22.55 -18.63 -6.68
CA ILE A 7 -22.76 -17.21 -7.00
C ILE A 7 -21.89 -16.76 -8.18
N ARG A 8 -20.70 -17.35 -8.37
CA ARG A 8 -19.83 -17.02 -9.52
C ARG A 8 -20.35 -17.56 -10.85
N ARG A 9 -21.35 -18.45 -10.82
CA ARG A 9 -21.96 -19.05 -12.01
C ARG A 9 -23.28 -18.38 -12.39
N LEU A 10 -23.78 -17.49 -11.53
CA LEU A 10 -25.00 -16.72 -11.81
C LEU A 10 -24.77 -15.77 -12.99
N PRO A 11 -25.85 -15.39 -13.70
CA PRO A 11 -25.81 -14.28 -14.64
C PRO A 11 -25.17 -13.04 -14.01
N ASP A 12 -24.40 -12.31 -14.81
CA ASP A 12 -23.60 -11.17 -14.33
C ASP A 12 -24.44 -10.12 -13.60
N GLU A 13 -25.67 -9.88 -14.07
CA GLU A 13 -26.64 -8.97 -13.44
C GLU A 13 -26.99 -9.38 -12.01
N VAL A 14 -27.33 -10.66 -11.80
CA VAL A 14 -27.68 -11.19 -10.47
C VAL A 14 -26.46 -11.14 -9.54
N ARG A 15 -25.29 -11.55 -10.05
CA ARG A 15 -24.04 -11.51 -9.28
C ARG A 15 -23.68 -10.09 -8.86
N ALA A 16 -23.73 -9.14 -9.79
CA ALA A 16 -23.41 -7.74 -9.52
C ALA A 16 -24.37 -7.14 -8.50
N TYR A 17 -25.66 -7.52 -8.55
CA TYR A 17 -26.62 -7.08 -7.56
C TYR A 17 -26.30 -7.59 -6.15
N ILE A 18 -26.00 -8.88 -6.01
CA ILE A 18 -25.59 -9.48 -4.73
C ILE A 18 -24.35 -8.76 -4.18
N GLU A 19 -23.34 -8.55 -5.03
CA GLU A 19 -22.11 -7.86 -4.64
C GLU A 19 -22.37 -6.43 -4.18
N ALA A 20 -23.23 -5.69 -4.87
CA ALA A 20 -23.61 -4.33 -4.50
C ALA A 20 -24.34 -4.26 -3.15
N ARG A 21 -25.30 -5.16 -2.91
CA ARG A 21 -26.05 -5.22 -1.65
C ARG A 21 -25.16 -5.58 -0.47
N ILE A 22 -24.25 -6.54 -0.64
CA ILE A 22 -23.26 -6.90 0.39
C ILE A 22 -22.32 -5.71 0.65
N ALA A 23 -21.84 -5.04 -0.39
CA ALA A 23 -20.95 -3.89 -0.24
C ALA A 23 -21.59 -2.70 0.49
N GLN A 24 -22.91 -2.53 0.32
CA GLN A 24 -23.71 -1.51 1.03
C GLN A 24 -23.92 -1.84 2.51
N GLY A 25 -23.91 -3.12 2.91
CA GLY A 25 -24.01 -3.55 4.30
C GLY A 25 -25.34 -3.19 5.01
N ALA A 26 -26.38 -2.87 4.25
CA ALA A 26 -27.63 -2.28 4.78
C ALA A 26 -28.81 -3.28 4.87
N CYS A 27 -28.58 -4.57 4.65
CA CYS A 27 -29.61 -5.59 4.82
C CYS A 27 -29.05 -6.89 5.40
N THR A 28 -29.91 -7.61 6.10
CA THR A 28 -29.63 -8.98 6.55
C THR A 28 -29.59 -9.94 5.37
N LEU A 29 -29.01 -11.13 5.58
CA LEU A 29 -29.00 -12.17 4.55
C LEU A 29 -30.40 -12.62 4.14
N ASP A 30 -31.34 -12.62 5.09
CA ASP A 30 -32.70 -13.07 4.86
C ASP A 30 -33.48 -12.02 4.04
N GLU A 31 -33.27 -10.74 4.33
CA GLU A 31 -33.78 -9.63 3.50
C GLU A 31 -33.20 -9.64 2.10
N LEU A 32 -31.88 -9.88 1.95
CA LEU A 32 -31.24 -9.98 0.65
C LEU A 32 -31.81 -11.13 -0.18
N ILE A 33 -32.08 -12.28 0.43
CA ILE A 33 -32.69 -13.42 -0.28
C ILE A 33 -34.12 -13.10 -0.69
N ALA A 34 -34.91 -12.48 0.16
CA ALA A 34 -36.28 -12.07 -0.17
C ALA A 34 -36.28 -11.10 -1.37
N ASP A 35 -35.42 -10.10 -1.34
CA ASP A 35 -35.24 -9.11 -2.40
C ASP A 35 -34.73 -9.74 -3.71
N LEU A 36 -33.82 -10.71 -3.64
CA LEU A 36 -33.39 -11.48 -4.82
C LEU A 36 -34.55 -12.23 -5.49
N ARG A 37 -35.47 -12.80 -4.71
CA ARG A 37 -36.65 -13.50 -5.25
C ARG A 37 -37.63 -12.55 -5.93
N GLU A 38 -37.87 -11.39 -5.30
CA GLU A 38 -38.74 -10.36 -5.86
C GLU A 38 -38.18 -9.79 -7.16
N ARG A 39 -36.86 -9.54 -7.19
CA ARG A 39 -36.21 -8.86 -8.31
C ARG A 39 -35.84 -9.78 -9.47
N PHE A 40 -35.58 -11.06 -9.20
CA PHE A 40 -35.18 -12.06 -10.19
C PHE A 40 -36.14 -13.26 -10.18
N PRO A 41 -37.45 -13.05 -10.46
CA PRO A 41 -38.46 -14.11 -10.34
C PRO A 41 -38.24 -15.25 -11.35
N ALA A 42 -37.67 -14.95 -12.52
CA ALA A 42 -37.33 -15.98 -13.51
C ALA A 42 -36.23 -16.93 -13.00
N GLN A 43 -35.24 -16.39 -12.30
CA GLN A 43 -34.14 -17.16 -11.71
C GLN A 43 -34.59 -17.91 -10.45
N ASP A 44 -35.54 -17.36 -9.68
CA ASP A 44 -36.18 -18.07 -8.56
C ASP A 44 -37.00 -19.27 -9.07
N ALA A 45 -37.82 -19.07 -10.09
CA ALA A 45 -38.62 -20.12 -10.72
C ALA A 45 -37.74 -21.23 -11.33
N ALA A 46 -36.55 -20.88 -11.83
CA ALA A 46 -35.56 -21.83 -12.33
C ALA A 46 -34.75 -22.53 -11.22
N GLY A 47 -34.91 -22.13 -9.95
CA GLY A 47 -34.14 -22.67 -8.82
C GLY A 47 -32.65 -22.29 -8.86
N GLU A 48 -32.30 -21.22 -9.58
CA GLU A 48 -30.92 -20.79 -9.80
C GLU A 48 -30.43 -19.82 -8.71
N LEU A 49 -31.33 -19.23 -7.91
CA LEU A 49 -30.96 -18.31 -6.85
C LEU A 49 -30.11 -18.99 -5.75
N PRO A 50 -29.11 -18.28 -5.19
CA PRO A 50 -28.22 -18.83 -4.19
C PRO A 50 -28.90 -19.04 -2.84
N SER A 51 -28.51 -20.10 -2.13
CA SER A 51 -28.93 -20.31 -0.75
C SER A 51 -28.28 -19.33 0.21
N ARG A 52 -28.88 -19.15 1.40
CA ARG A 52 -28.37 -18.31 2.48
C ARG A 52 -26.91 -18.58 2.83
N SER A 53 -26.54 -19.85 2.96
CA SER A 53 -25.16 -20.26 3.27
C SER A 53 -24.18 -19.94 2.13
N ALA A 54 -24.63 -19.97 0.87
CA ALA A 54 -23.81 -19.59 -0.27
C ALA A 54 -23.56 -18.08 -0.28
N VAL A 55 -24.59 -17.27 -0.01
CA VAL A 55 -24.47 -15.81 0.12
C VAL A 55 -23.56 -15.44 1.28
N HIS A 56 -23.74 -16.05 2.46
CA HIS A 56 -22.89 -15.78 3.63
C HIS A 56 -21.40 -16.04 3.34
N ARG A 57 -21.05 -17.22 2.81
CA ARG A 57 -19.65 -17.57 2.50
C ARG A 57 -19.04 -16.65 1.45
N TYR A 58 -19.81 -16.31 0.42
CA TYR A 58 -19.36 -15.39 -0.62
C TYR A 58 -19.18 -13.96 -0.07
N GLY A 59 -20.15 -13.51 0.72
CA GLY A 59 -20.15 -12.20 1.37
C GLY A 59 -18.97 -12.02 2.30
N GLN A 60 -18.69 -13.00 3.17
CA GLN A 60 -17.52 -12.94 4.05
C GLN A 60 -16.20 -12.78 3.27
N GLN A 61 -16.06 -13.48 2.12
CA GLN A 61 -14.87 -13.34 1.29
C GLN A 61 -14.82 -11.99 0.57
N LEU A 62 -15.97 -11.47 0.13
CA LEU A 62 -16.08 -10.16 -0.51
C LEU A 62 -15.80 -9.02 0.48
N GLU A 63 -16.40 -9.06 1.67
CA GLU A 63 -16.21 -8.08 2.75
C GLU A 63 -14.75 -8.01 3.19
N ARG A 64 -14.07 -9.15 3.36
CA ARG A 64 -12.62 -9.17 3.64
C ARG A 64 -11.82 -8.42 2.58
N ARG A 65 -12.15 -8.61 1.30
CA ARG A 65 -11.48 -7.91 0.18
C ARG A 65 -11.81 -6.42 0.17
N LEU A 66 -13.08 -6.06 0.33
CA LEU A 66 -13.53 -4.66 0.36
C LEU A 66 -12.95 -3.91 1.56
N SER A 67 -12.85 -4.56 2.72
CA SER A 67 -12.22 -4.00 3.91
C SER A 67 -10.74 -3.68 3.65
N ALA A 68 -9.99 -4.64 3.08
CA ALA A 68 -8.59 -4.41 2.71
C ALA A 68 -8.41 -3.26 1.70
N ILE A 69 -9.31 -3.14 0.71
CA ILE A 69 -9.29 -2.04 -0.27
C ILE A 69 -9.60 -0.70 0.41
N ARG A 70 -10.61 -0.65 1.29
CA ARG A 70 -10.97 0.57 2.04
C ARG A 70 -9.82 1.01 2.94
N ALA A 71 -9.22 0.08 3.68
CA ALA A 71 -8.05 0.33 4.51
C ALA A 71 -6.89 0.90 3.67
N SER A 72 -6.56 0.27 2.54
CA SER A 72 -5.51 0.75 1.63
C SER A 72 -5.79 2.15 1.05
N THR A 73 -7.04 2.42 0.67
CA THR A 73 -7.47 3.72 0.12
C THR A 73 -7.40 4.81 1.18
N GLU A 74 -7.82 4.50 2.39
CA GLU A 74 -7.79 5.43 3.52
C GLU A 74 -6.36 5.75 3.93
N ALA A 75 -5.51 4.74 3.93
CA ALA A 75 -4.11 4.88 4.24
C ALA A 75 -3.38 5.71 3.17
N ALA A 76 -3.69 5.51 1.87
CA ALA A 76 -3.20 6.36 0.79
C ALA A 76 -3.68 7.83 0.91
N ARG A 77 -4.91 8.05 1.38
CA ARG A 77 -5.46 9.39 1.65
C ARG A 77 -4.73 10.07 2.82
N LEU A 78 -4.48 9.34 3.91
CA LEU A 78 -3.73 9.82 5.07
C LEU A 78 -2.29 10.19 4.70
N ILE A 79 -1.61 9.34 3.92
CA ILE A 79 -0.28 9.64 3.37
C ILE A 79 -0.28 10.96 2.60
N ARG A 80 -1.24 11.14 1.69
CA ARG A 80 -1.38 12.36 0.90
C ARG A 80 -1.65 13.59 1.77
N ALA A 81 -2.36 13.43 2.88
CA ALA A 81 -2.71 14.52 3.79
C ALA A 81 -1.57 14.91 4.74
N GLN A 82 -0.77 13.96 5.22
CA GLN A 82 0.33 14.20 6.18
C GLN A 82 1.66 14.53 5.50
N ALA A 83 1.96 13.90 4.36
CA ALA A 83 3.11 14.26 3.56
C ALA A 83 2.66 15.34 2.55
N GLY A 84 3.01 16.60 2.82
CA GLY A 84 2.90 17.70 1.86
C GLY A 84 3.62 17.39 0.53
N ASP A 85 3.91 18.39 -0.30
CA ASP A 85 4.46 18.22 -1.66
C ASP A 85 5.87 17.58 -1.77
N ARG A 86 6.37 16.95 -0.71
CA ARG A 86 7.59 16.14 -0.74
C ARG A 86 7.24 14.68 -1.06
N GLU A 87 7.45 14.28 -2.31
CA GLU A 87 7.27 12.90 -2.79
C GLU A 87 7.97 11.84 -1.92
N ASP A 88 9.12 12.17 -1.31
CA ASP A 88 9.86 11.24 -0.46
C ASP A 88 9.12 10.88 0.85
N ALA A 89 8.47 11.86 1.47
CA ALA A 89 7.70 11.63 2.70
C ALA A 89 6.51 10.68 2.48
N ARG A 90 6.00 10.61 1.25
CA ARG A 90 4.90 9.70 0.87
C ARG A 90 5.38 8.24 0.77
N SER A 91 6.55 8.04 0.17
CA SER A 91 7.16 6.71 0.01
C SER A 91 7.56 6.10 1.35
N GLU A 92 8.06 6.91 2.28
CA GLU A 92 8.37 6.48 3.64
C GLU A 92 7.12 6.12 4.45
N ALA A 93 6.09 6.98 4.44
CA ALA A 93 4.84 6.72 5.14
C ALA A 93 4.15 5.46 4.61
N LEU A 94 4.15 5.23 3.30
CA LEU A 94 3.64 4.00 2.70
C LEU A 94 4.40 2.75 3.18
N THR A 95 5.73 2.82 3.21
CA THR A 95 6.57 1.72 3.69
C THR A 95 6.29 1.42 5.16
N ALA A 96 6.16 2.45 6.00
CA ALA A 96 5.87 2.31 7.42
C ALA A 96 4.48 1.68 7.68
N MET A 97 3.45 2.10 6.94
CA MET A 97 2.11 1.51 7.06
C MET A 97 2.08 0.05 6.62
N ILE A 98 2.76 -0.30 5.53
CA ILE A 98 2.87 -1.70 5.07
C ILE A 98 3.60 -2.54 6.13
N GLN A 99 4.64 -1.99 6.77
CA GLN A 99 5.32 -2.63 7.90
C GLN A 99 4.36 -2.88 9.07
N SER A 100 3.56 -1.88 9.45
CA SER A 100 2.57 -2.00 10.53
C SER A 100 1.48 -3.03 10.21
N GLU A 101 0.89 -2.99 9.02
CA GLU A 101 -0.13 -3.96 8.57
C GLU A 101 0.42 -5.40 8.53
N LEU A 102 1.66 -5.59 8.08
CA LEU A 102 2.30 -6.91 8.10
C LEU A 102 2.57 -7.37 9.54
N PHE A 103 2.98 -6.47 10.43
CA PHE A 103 3.17 -6.79 11.84
C PHE A 103 1.85 -7.19 12.51
N GLU A 104 0.80 -6.38 12.35
CA GLU A 104 -0.56 -6.68 12.84
C GLU A 104 -1.09 -8.00 12.27
N SER A 105 -0.90 -8.24 10.97
CA SER A 105 -1.28 -9.51 10.35
C SER A 105 -0.56 -10.70 10.97
N ILE A 106 0.71 -10.54 11.35
CA ILE A 106 1.51 -11.57 12.03
C ILE A 106 1.05 -11.77 13.48
N MET A 107 0.73 -10.69 14.19
CA MET A 107 0.18 -10.75 15.54
C MET A 107 -1.18 -11.44 15.55
N ALA A 108 -2.09 -11.05 14.67
CA ALA A 108 -3.38 -11.72 14.48
C ALA A 108 -3.23 -13.21 14.13
N LEU A 109 -2.19 -13.57 13.37
CA LEU A 109 -1.82 -14.96 13.07
C LEU A 109 -1.28 -15.74 14.27
N GLN A 110 -0.57 -15.06 15.17
CA GLN A 110 -0.08 -15.64 16.42
C GLN A 110 -1.18 -15.77 17.46
N GLU A 111 -2.12 -14.84 17.50
CA GLU A 111 -3.29 -14.81 18.41
C GLU A 111 -4.41 -15.76 17.97
N ALA A 112 -4.53 -16.05 16.67
CA ALA A 112 -5.43 -17.07 16.11
C ALA A 112 -5.07 -18.52 16.51
N THR A 113 -4.28 -18.70 17.56
CA THR A 113 -3.96 -20.00 18.19
C THR A 113 -5.13 -20.71 18.86
N ASP A 114 -6.34 -20.14 18.82
CA ASP A 114 -7.54 -20.82 19.30
C ASP A 114 -8.11 -21.77 18.23
N GLU A 115 -7.81 -23.06 18.45
CA GLU A 115 -8.53 -24.28 18.06
C GLU A 115 -8.71 -24.65 16.56
N ASP A 116 -8.55 -23.76 15.59
CA ASP A 116 -8.94 -24.06 14.19
C ASP A 116 -7.81 -24.21 13.14
N VAL A 117 -6.53 -24.00 13.50
CA VAL A 117 -5.41 -24.02 12.52
C VAL A 117 -4.45 -25.19 12.77
N LYS A 118 -4.29 -26.06 11.77
CA LYS A 118 -3.38 -27.21 11.88
C LYS A 118 -1.91 -26.75 12.00
N PRO A 119 -1.06 -27.46 12.77
CA PRO A 119 0.35 -27.10 12.97
C PRO A 119 1.13 -26.83 11.67
N ASP A 120 0.89 -27.63 10.64
CA ASP A 120 1.58 -27.55 9.34
C ASP A 120 1.19 -26.27 8.58
N GLU A 121 -0.10 -25.89 8.67
CA GLU A 121 -0.65 -24.68 8.07
C GLU A 121 -0.12 -23.44 8.79
N ARG A 122 0.04 -23.52 10.11
CA ARG A 122 0.67 -22.48 10.93
C ARG A 122 2.13 -22.24 10.55
N ILE A 123 2.92 -23.29 10.33
CA ILE A 123 4.31 -23.17 9.87
C ILE A 123 4.37 -22.49 8.50
N GLY A 124 3.47 -22.87 7.57
CA GLY A 124 3.36 -22.24 6.26
C GLY A 124 3.07 -20.74 6.34
N LEU A 125 2.13 -20.34 7.20
CA LEU A 125 1.76 -18.94 7.40
C LEU A 125 2.90 -18.12 8.03
N LEU A 126 3.61 -18.67 9.03
CA LEU A 126 4.78 -18.05 9.63
C LEU A 126 5.93 -17.88 8.63
N SER A 127 6.15 -18.87 7.76
CA SER A 127 7.17 -18.78 6.70
C SER A 127 6.82 -17.70 5.66
N ALA A 128 5.55 -17.60 5.27
CA ALA A 128 5.07 -16.54 4.38
C ALA A 128 5.23 -15.15 4.99
N ALA A 129 4.88 -14.99 6.27
CA ALA A 129 5.11 -13.77 7.04
C ALA A 129 6.59 -13.36 7.05
N ALA A 130 7.48 -14.28 7.41
CA ALA A 130 8.93 -14.04 7.44
C ALA A 130 9.49 -13.62 6.06
N LYS A 131 9.02 -14.26 4.98
CA LYS A 131 9.42 -13.91 3.61
C LYS A 131 8.97 -12.51 3.21
N ASN A 132 7.75 -12.12 3.59
CA ASN A 132 7.21 -10.79 3.32
C ASN A 132 7.98 -9.71 4.10
N ILE A 133 8.29 -9.95 5.39
CA ILE A 133 9.16 -9.08 6.19
C ILE A 133 10.53 -8.92 5.52
N ALA A 134 11.19 -10.02 5.15
CA ALA A 134 12.52 -9.95 4.55
C ALA A 134 12.53 -9.16 3.22
N THR A 135 11.47 -9.27 2.43
CA THR A 135 11.30 -8.52 1.17
C THR A 135 11.11 -7.03 1.44
N LEU A 136 10.33 -6.68 2.45
CA LEU A 136 10.08 -5.31 2.86
C LEU A 136 11.34 -4.64 3.41
N THR A 137 12.12 -5.34 4.25
CA THR A 137 13.39 -4.84 4.77
C THR A 137 14.38 -4.54 3.63
N ARG A 138 14.53 -5.45 2.65
CA ARG A 138 15.38 -5.21 1.47
C ARG A 138 14.92 -4.01 0.64
N SER A 139 13.61 -3.87 0.45
CA SER A 139 13.03 -2.74 -0.28
C SER A 139 13.29 -1.42 0.46
N SER A 140 13.14 -1.41 1.79
CA SER A 140 13.41 -0.24 2.63
C SER A 140 14.89 0.17 2.59
N VAL A 141 15.81 -0.78 2.62
CA VAL A 141 17.25 -0.52 2.47
C VAL A 141 17.55 0.07 1.09
N THR A 142 16.90 -0.44 0.04
CA THR A 142 17.09 0.05 -1.33
C THR A 142 16.57 1.48 -1.48
N LEU A 143 15.41 1.79 -0.90
CA LEU A 143 14.85 3.14 -0.88
C LEU A 143 15.82 4.13 -0.21
N LYS A 144 16.33 3.79 0.99
CA LYS A 144 17.29 4.63 1.69
C LYS A 144 18.57 4.88 0.90
N LYS A 145 19.09 3.85 0.21
CA LYS A 145 20.25 4.03 -0.68
C LYS A 145 19.95 4.99 -1.80
N PHE A 146 18.81 4.85 -2.46
CA PHE A 146 18.40 5.73 -3.54
C PHE A 146 18.21 7.18 -3.08
N GLN A 147 17.62 7.39 -1.89
CA GLN A 147 17.48 8.71 -1.28
C GLN A 147 18.85 9.36 -1.03
N VAL A 148 19.78 8.63 -0.41
CA VAL A 148 21.16 9.12 -0.19
C VAL A 148 21.85 9.46 -1.53
N GLU A 149 21.73 8.58 -2.53
CA GLU A 149 22.30 8.82 -3.86
C GLU A 149 21.70 10.05 -4.56
N ALA A 150 20.40 10.28 -4.38
CA ALA A 150 19.69 11.44 -4.91
C ALA A 150 20.12 12.74 -4.21
N GLU A 151 20.21 12.72 -2.87
CA GLU A 151 20.72 13.85 -2.08
C GLU A 151 22.16 14.21 -2.45
N GLU A 152 23.03 13.20 -2.59
CA GLU A 152 24.41 13.41 -3.03
C GLU A 152 24.50 13.98 -4.44
N ARG A 153 23.61 13.54 -5.34
CA ARG A 153 23.54 14.08 -6.71
C ARG A 153 23.08 15.54 -6.70
N ALA A 154 21.99 15.84 -6.00
CA ALA A 154 21.48 17.19 -5.87
C ALA A 154 22.50 18.13 -5.22
N ARG A 155 23.20 17.66 -4.18
CA ARG A 155 24.28 18.43 -3.53
C ARG A 155 25.44 18.69 -4.50
N ARG A 156 25.87 17.70 -5.28
CA ARG A 156 26.93 17.86 -6.29
C ARG A 156 26.53 18.88 -7.37
N GLU A 157 25.32 18.78 -7.90
CA GLU A 157 24.80 19.71 -8.90
C GLU A 157 24.71 21.14 -8.35
N LEU A 158 24.21 21.30 -7.12
CA LEU A 158 24.14 22.60 -6.45
C LEU A 158 25.53 23.20 -6.24
N LEU A 159 26.50 22.43 -5.75
CA LEU A 159 27.87 22.90 -5.54
C LEU A 159 28.54 23.29 -6.87
N ALA A 160 28.36 22.50 -7.92
CA ALA A 160 28.85 22.83 -9.26
C ALA A 160 28.26 24.15 -9.78
N GLN A 161 26.95 24.37 -9.58
CA GLN A 161 26.29 25.62 -9.96
C GLN A 161 26.81 26.81 -9.14
N GLN A 162 26.99 26.63 -7.83
CA GLN A 162 27.51 27.67 -6.95
C GLN A 162 28.96 28.03 -7.29
N GLU A 163 29.79 27.05 -7.63
CA GLU A 163 31.16 27.24 -8.09
C GLU A 163 31.21 28.04 -9.40
N MET A 164 30.36 27.72 -10.38
CA MET A 164 30.24 28.49 -11.61
C MET A 164 29.82 29.95 -11.34
N ASN A 165 28.85 30.14 -10.44
CA ASN A 165 28.41 31.48 -10.05
C ASN A 165 29.52 32.27 -9.36
N LEU A 166 30.28 31.62 -8.46
CA LEU A 166 31.43 32.23 -7.79
C LEU A 166 32.49 32.69 -8.80
N GLN A 167 32.80 31.87 -9.81
CA GLN A 167 33.74 32.24 -10.86
C GLN A 167 33.27 33.46 -11.68
N GLN A 168 31.98 33.53 -12.01
CA GLN A 168 31.41 34.69 -12.70
C GLN A 168 31.50 35.96 -11.85
N VAL A 169 31.16 35.88 -10.56
CA VAL A 169 31.26 37.01 -9.62
C VAL A 169 32.71 37.43 -9.43
N ALA A 170 33.63 36.48 -9.27
CA ALA A 170 35.06 36.73 -9.14
C ALA A 170 35.61 37.50 -10.34
N LYS A 171 35.25 37.07 -11.56
CA LYS A 171 35.63 37.78 -12.79
C LYS A 171 35.04 39.19 -12.86
N ALA A 172 33.77 39.35 -12.49
CA ALA A 172 33.09 40.65 -12.52
C ALA A 172 33.64 41.64 -11.48
N ARG A 173 34.11 41.14 -10.33
CA ARG A 173 34.62 41.97 -9.23
C ARG A 173 36.15 42.06 -9.16
N GLY A 174 36.86 41.40 -10.09
CA GLY A 174 38.33 41.38 -10.11
C GLY A 174 38.94 40.71 -8.89
N MET A 175 38.28 39.67 -8.37
CA MET A 175 38.76 38.94 -7.20
C MET A 175 40.03 38.15 -7.55
N ASP A 176 40.98 38.13 -6.62
CA ASP A 176 42.20 37.32 -6.75
C ASP A 176 41.96 35.86 -6.34
N ALA A 177 42.98 35.01 -6.55
CA ALA A 177 42.88 33.58 -6.28
C ALA A 177 42.68 33.25 -4.80
N GLU A 178 43.25 34.05 -3.89
CA GLU A 178 43.13 33.85 -2.45
C GLU A 178 41.70 34.16 -1.97
N GLN A 179 41.11 35.22 -2.50
CA GLN A 179 39.72 35.59 -2.22
C GLN A 179 38.75 34.52 -2.71
N VAL A 180 38.96 33.97 -3.91
CA VAL A 180 38.10 32.89 -4.44
C VAL A 180 38.23 31.62 -3.61
N ASP A 181 39.45 31.25 -3.21
CA ASP A 181 39.71 30.06 -2.39
C ASP A 181 39.09 30.19 -0.98
N PHE A 182 39.11 31.40 -0.40
CA PHE A 182 38.39 31.71 0.85
C PHE A 182 36.90 31.38 0.75
N TRP A 183 36.20 31.87 -0.28
CA TRP A 183 34.77 31.59 -0.46
C TRP A 183 34.48 30.12 -0.75
N ARG A 184 35.36 29.45 -1.48
CA ARG A 184 35.24 28.02 -1.76
C ARG A 184 35.27 27.17 -0.48
N ARG A 185 36.20 27.49 0.42
CA ARG A 185 36.40 26.73 1.67
C ARG A 185 35.41 27.12 2.75
N GLU A 186 35.29 28.42 3.03
CA GLU A 186 34.55 28.91 4.20
C GLU A 186 33.04 29.01 3.96
N PHE A 187 32.61 29.22 2.72
CA PHE A 187 31.18 29.36 2.39
C PHE A 187 30.61 28.14 1.67
N LEU A 188 31.30 27.62 0.66
CA LEU A 188 30.84 26.43 -0.08
C LEU A 188 31.23 25.11 0.60
N GLY A 189 32.16 25.13 1.57
CA GLY A 189 32.65 23.92 2.24
C GLY A 189 33.39 22.97 1.30
N ILE A 190 33.89 23.48 0.17
CA ILE A 190 34.66 22.71 -0.81
C ILE A 190 36.13 22.82 -0.41
N HIS A 191 36.67 21.76 0.18
CA HIS A 191 38.10 21.64 0.42
C HIS A 191 38.74 21.05 -0.85
N ALA A 192 39.85 21.66 -1.31
CA ALA A 192 40.65 21.06 -2.37
C ALA A 192 41.09 19.64 -1.92
N PRO A 193 41.09 18.65 -2.83
CA PRO A 193 41.55 17.30 -2.52
C PRO A 193 43.02 17.27 -2.08
#